data_AF-A0A2I1H4A5-F1
#
_entry.id   AF-A0A2I1H4A5-F1
#
_cell.length_a   1.000
_cell.length_b   1.000
_cell.length_c   1.000
_cell.angle_alpha   90.00
_cell.angle_beta   90.00
_cell.angle_gamma   90.00
#
_symmetry.space_group_name_H-M   'P 1'
#
loop_
_entity.id
_entity.type
_entity.pdbx_description
1 polymer ?
#
loop_
_entity_poly.entity_id
_entity_poly.type
_entity_poly.pdbx_seq_one_letter_code
_entity_poly.pdbx_strand_id
1 'polypeptide(L)'
;MYSKSPKIFNFLLLSFLLYFIQISLCEVESNDKRFSPSSHNNIEKRAPSAAVVLQYTFGGIGLGLFGLFLILCYVISFCLNRKAMNGVILSIPWTLLDFILDALFVKNQGKDVPSLYVPSIIFLIGPVIVNIVLSLMIIINEKKKGSTEFRRWFYDNSSFAATAAVLAGADMSTLKLLYSEIFRMKKFNAPFSDDSKTMILWGCVISSIIADIPQFVIQILYKREVEGDYTLIPFLKLITISVKLPIAIIGRVFEALKDRRKPDKRRNNDNDNNNDNNNNDVEK
;
A
#
# COMPACT_ATOMS: atom_id res chain seq x y z
N MET A 1 19.99 5.53 23.88
CA MET A 1 19.41 4.16 23.91
C MET A 1 19.08 3.77 22.46
N TYR A 2 19.92 2.94 21.85
CA TYR A 2 19.84 2.58 20.43
C TYR A 2 18.52 1.84 20.16
N SER A 3 17.58 2.48 19.45
CA SER A 3 16.39 1.79 18.96
C SER A 3 16.84 0.79 17.92
N LYS A 4 16.91 -0.50 18.30
CA LYS A 4 17.00 -1.61 17.35
C LYS A 4 15.84 -1.42 16.37
N SER A 5 16.15 -0.98 15.15
CA SER A 5 15.24 -1.04 14.01
C SER A 5 14.56 -2.42 13.99
N PRO A 6 13.29 -2.55 13.58
CA PRO A 6 12.62 -3.84 13.53
C PRO A 6 13.17 -4.68 12.37
N LYS A 7 14.41 -5.19 12.52
CA LYS A 7 15.08 -6.07 11.56
C LYS A 7 14.26 -7.33 11.31
N ILE A 8 13.52 -7.76 12.33
CA ILE A 8 12.59 -8.89 12.28
C ILE A 8 11.42 -8.61 11.34
N PHE A 9 10.83 -7.41 11.35
CA PHE A 9 9.73 -7.08 10.45
C PHE A 9 10.18 -7.08 8.99
N ASN A 10 11.32 -6.42 8.70
CA ASN A 10 11.89 -6.41 7.36
C ASN A 10 12.31 -7.82 6.90
N PHE A 11 12.86 -8.63 7.80
CA PHE A 11 13.24 -10.01 7.52
C PHE A 11 12.02 -10.90 7.24
N LEU A 12 10.96 -10.82 8.05
CA LEU A 12 9.72 -11.57 7.85
C LEU A 12 9.02 -11.15 6.56
N LEU A 13 8.99 -9.84 6.27
CA LEU A 13 8.42 -9.31 5.03
C LEU A 13 9.23 -9.77 3.81
N LEU A 14 10.56 -9.68 3.85
CA LEU A 14 11.43 -10.16 2.77
C LEU A 14 11.29 -11.67 2.58
N SER A 15 11.23 -12.43 3.68
CA SER A 15 11.02 -13.87 3.64
C SER A 15 9.67 -14.21 3.02
N PHE A 16 8.60 -13.51 3.39
CA PHE A 16 7.27 -13.66 2.78
C PHE A 16 7.30 -13.37 1.28
N LEU A 17 7.91 -12.24 0.87
CA LEU A 17 8.02 -11.88 -0.54
C LEU A 17 8.82 -12.92 -1.33
N LEU A 18 9.93 -13.42 -0.77
CA LEU A 18 10.76 -14.46 -1.39
C LEU A 18 9.99 -15.78 -1.53
N TYR A 19 9.28 -16.22 -0.50
CA TYR A 19 8.46 -17.44 -0.56
C TYR A 19 7.30 -17.29 -1.54
N PHE A 20 6.62 -16.14 -1.54
CA PHE A 20 5.54 -15.87 -2.48
C PHE A 20 6.03 -15.84 -3.94
N ILE A 21 7.18 -15.21 -4.19
CA ILE A 21 7.84 -15.20 -5.50
C ILE A 21 8.25 -16.62 -5.89
N GLN A 22 8.83 -17.42 -4.98
CA GLN A 22 9.20 -18.80 -5.26
C GLN A 22 8.00 -19.68 -5.61
N ILE A 23 6.89 -19.56 -4.87
CA ILE A 23 5.64 -20.28 -5.17
C ILE A 23 5.11 -19.85 -6.54
N SER A 24 5.08 -18.55 -6.79
CA SER A 24 4.58 -18.00 -8.06
C SER A 24 5.43 -18.43 -9.26
N LEU A 25 6.76 -18.48 -9.11
CA LEU A 25 7.68 -18.96 -10.15
C LEU A 25 7.60 -20.47 -10.36
N CYS A 26 7.51 -21.25 -9.28
CA CYS A 26 7.39 -22.70 -9.36
C CYS A 26 6.10 -23.13 -10.07
N GLU A 27 5.01 -22.39 -9.86
CA GLU A 27 3.75 -22.65 -10.54
C GLU A 27 3.78 -22.28 -12.02
N VAL A 28 4.46 -21.18 -12.37
CA VAL A 28 4.71 -20.81 -13.77
C VAL A 28 5.53 -21.89 -14.48
N GLU A 29 6.60 -22.39 -13.87
CA GLU A 29 7.42 -23.46 -14.43
C GLU A 29 6.65 -24.80 -14.56
N SER A 30 5.74 -25.08 -13.63
CA SER A 30 4.86 -26.25 -13.68
C SER A 30 3.81 -26.17 -14.80
N ASN A 31 3.30 -24.97 -15.10
CA ASN A 31 2.36 -24.75 -16.20
C ASN A 31 3.06 -24.77 -17.57
N ASP A 32 4.27 -24.21 -17.68
CA ASP A 32 5.06 -24.26 -18.92
C ASP A 32 5.41 -25.71 -19.33
N LYS A 33 5.75 -26.55 -18.34
CA LYS A 33 5.99 -27.99 -18.55
C LYS A 33 4.74 -28.78 -18.95
N ARG A 34 3.53 -28.29 -18.64
CA ARG A 34 2.27 -28.90 -19.09
C ARG A 34 1.92 -28.54 -20.54
N PHE A 35 2.45 -27.43 -21.06
CA PHE A 35 2.08 -26.91 -22.38
C PHE A 35 3.08 -27.32 -23.50
N SER A 36 4.22 -27.93 -23.15
CA SER A 36 5.11 -28.54 -24.13
C SER A 36 4.43 -29.79 -24.76
N PRO A 37 4.30 -29.87 -26.10
CA PRO A 37 3.68 -31.03 -26.74
C PRO A 37 4.62 -32.22 -26.62
N SER A 38 4.37 -33.09 -25.64
CA SER A 38 5.05 -34.38 -25.56
C SER A 38 4.53 -35.28 -26.67
N SER A 39 5.37 -35.50 -27.68
CA SER A 39 5.21 -36.60 -28.62
C SER A 39 5.09 -37.93 -27.85
N HIS A 40 4.02 -38.66 -28.14
CA HIS A 40 3.72 -40.03 -27.79
C HIS A 40 3.60 -40.41 -26.30
N ASN A 41 2.35 -40.78 -25.97
CA ASN A 41 1.94 -41.88 -25.10
C ASN A 41 2.70 -42.05 -23.78
N ASN A 42 2.19 -41.42 -22.72
CA ASN A 42 1.97 -42.05 -21.41
C ASN A 42 1.10 -41.10 -20.57
N ILE A 43 -0.15 -41.49 -20.31
CA ILE A 43 -0.96 -40.91 -19.22
C ILE A 43 -0.41 -41.50 -17.92
N GLU A 44 0.78 -41.07 -17.53
CA GLU A 44 1.24 -41.25 -16.18
C GLU A 44 0.75 -40.02 -15.41
N LYS A 45 -0.20 -40.22 -14.48
CA LYS A 45 -0.48 -39.23 -13.42
C LYS A 45 0.83 -39.08 -12.62
N ARG A 46 1.71 -38.20 -13.10
CA ARG A 46 2.99 -37.92 -12.47
C ARG A 46 2.68 -37.24 -11.15
N ALA A 47 2.69 -38.01 -10.06
CA ALA A 47 2.60 -37.46 -8.72
C ALA A 47 3.65 -36.35 -8.57
N PRO A 48 3.29 -35.18 -8.00
CA PRO A 48 4.27 -34.12 -7.79
C PRO A 48 5.46 -34.71 -7.04
N SER A 49 6.69 -34.45 -7.52
CA SER A 49 7.88 -34.97 -6.88
C SER A 49 7.89 -34.55 -5.41
N ALA A 50 8.43 -35.40 -4.52
CA ALA A 50 8.44 -35.13 -3.08
C ALA A 50 8.98 -33.73 -2.75
N ALA A 51 9.93 -33.23 -3.53
CA ALA A 51 10.48 -31.88 -3.42
C ALA A 51 9.42 -30.77 -3.64
N VAL A 52 8.51 -30.94 -4.60
CA VAL A 52 7.43 -29.98 -4.91
C VAL A 52 6.41 -29.95 -3.77
N VAL A 53 5.99 -31.13 -3.27
CA VAL A 53 5.06 -31.23 -2.13
C VAL A 53 5.65 -30.59 -0.88
N LEU A 54 6.95 -30.81 -0.64
CA LEU A 54 7.67 -30.23 0.48
C LEU A 54 7.72 -28.70 0.39
N GLN A 55 7.97 -28.14 -0.81
CA GLN A 55 7.97 -26.69 -1.04
C GLN A 55 6.61 -26.05 -0.77
N TYR A 56 5.51 -26.63 -1.26
CA TYR A 56 4.18 -26.09 -0.99
C TYR A 56 3.80 -26.16 0.49
N THR A 57 4.23 -27.22 1.18
CA THR A 57 3.96 -27.40 2.61
C THR A 57 4.70 -26.36 3.45
N PHE A 58 6.00 -26.17 3.22
CA PHE A 58 6.78 -25.13 3.90
C PHE A 58 6.32 -23.72 3.55
N GLY A 59 5.95 -23.48 2.28
CA GLY A 59 5.37 -22.23 1.83
C GLY A 59 4.06 -21.90 2.54
N GLY A 60 3.16 -22.89 2.67
CA GLY A 60 1.90 -22.75 3.39
C GLY A 60 2.09 -22.46 4.89
N ILE A 61 3.03 -23.16 5.54
CA ILE A 61 3.37 -22.90 6.96
C ILE A 61 3.92 -21.47 7.12
N GLY A 62 4.84 -21.05 6.24
CA GLY A 62 5.40 -19.70 6.25
C GLY A 62 4.32 -18.62 6.09
N LEU A 63 3.39 -18.82 5.16
CA LEU A 63 2.25 -17.93 4.93
C LEU A 63 1.34 -17.85 6.16
N GLY A 64 1.03 -19.00 6.78
CA GLY A 64 0.22 -19.06 8.00
C GLY A 64 0.86 -18.34 9.18
N LEU A 65 2.17 -18.54 9.41
CA LEU A 65 2.92 -17.87 10.46
C LEU A 65 2.99 -16.35 10.24
N PHE A 66 3.19 -15.92 9.00
CA PHE A 66 3.19 -14.49 8.66
C PHE A 66 1.80 -13.87 8.87
N GLY A 67 0.73 -14.55 8.46
CA GLY A 67 -0.65 -14.13 8.73
C GLY A 67 -0.93 -13.99 10.23
N LEU A 68 -0.55 -14.99 11.03
CA LEU A 68 -0.68 -14.96 12.49
C LEU A 68 0.11 -13.77 13.10
N PHE A 69 1.32 -13.53 12.62
CA PHE A 69 2.14 -12.40 13.06
C PHE A 69 1.46 -11.05 12.77
N LEU A 70 0.89 -10.87 11.57
CA LEU A 70 0.16 -9.64 11.23
C LEU A 70 -1.08 -9.45 12.10
N ILE A 71 -1.84 -10.51 12.36
CA ILE A 71 -2.99 -10.48 13.27
C ILE A 71 -2.54 -10.07 14.67
N LEU A 72 -1.46 -10.66 15.19
CA LEU A 72 -0.91 -10.30 16.49
C LEU A 72 -0.48 -8.83 16.53
N CYS A 73 0.23 -8.34 15.51
CA CYS A 73 0.59 -6.93 15.38
C CYS A 73 -0.63 -6.01 15.38
N TYR A 74 -1.67 -6.37 14.62
CA TYR A 74 -2.92 -5.62 14.55
C TYR A 74 -3.60 -5.56 15.93
N VAL A 75 -3.75 -6.70 16.61
CA VAL A 75 -4.36 -6.80 17.95
C VAL A 75 -3.55 -5.99 18.97
N ILE A 76 -2.23 -6.10 18.99
CA ILE A 76 -1.37 -5.32 19.89
C ILE A 76 -1.56 -3.82 19.65
N SER A 77 -1.51 -3.37 18.39
CA SER A 77 -1.70 -1.95 18.07
C SER A 77 -3.10 -1.46 18.46
N PHE A 78 -4.13 -2.28 18.24
CA PHE A 78 -5.51 -1.99 18.64
C PHE A 78 -5.67 -1.87 20.16
N CYS A 79 -5.03 -2.75 20.92
CA CYS A 79 -5.03 -2.70 22.38
C CYS A 79 -4.26 -1.49 22.93
N LEU A 80 -3.14 -1.12 22.31
CA LEU A 80 -2.32 0.02 22.73
C LEU A 80 -2.97 1.36 22.40
N ASN A 81 -3.49 1.53 21.19
CA ASN A 81 -4.12 2.76 20.74
C ASN A 81 -5.33 2.48 19.84
N ARG A 82 -6.52 2.48 20.44
CA ARG A 82 -7.79 2.31 19.70
C ARG A 82 -8.07 3.44 18.69
N LYS A 83 -7.45 4.62 18.85
CA LYS A 83 -7.61 5.77 17.94
C LYS A 83 -6.60 5.77 16.79
N ALA A 84 -5.57 4.92 16.86
CA ALA A 84 -4.58 4.78 15.79
C ALA A 84 -5.19 4.19 14.51
N MET A 85 -4.55 4.47 13.38
CA MET A 85 -4.92 3.94 12.07
C MET A 85 -4.38 2.50 11.92
N ASN A 86 -4.82 1.60 12.80
CA ASN A 86 -4.29 0.23 12.93
C ASN A 86 -4.40 -0.60 11.64
N GLY A 87 -5.35 -0.26 10.74
CA GLY A 87 -5.49 -0.89 9.43
C GLY A 87 -4.26 -0.72 8.52
N VAL A 88 -3.40 0.28 8.75
CA VAL A 88 -2.18 0.49 7.96
C VAL A 88 -1.18 -0.68 8.11
N ILE A 89 -1.26 -1.46 9.19
CA ILE A 89 -0.43 -2.66 9.39
C ILE A 89 -0.71 -3.70 8.29
N LEU A 90 -1.97 -3.84 7.89
CA LEU A 90 -2.38 -4.81 6.86
C LEU A 90 -2.24 -4.24 5.44
N SER A 91 -2.19 -2.92 5.28
CA SER A 91 -2.07 -2.31 3.96
C SER A 91 -0.68 -2.53 3.35
N ILE A 92 0.40 -2.55 4.15
CA ILE A 92 1.76 -2.70 3.61
C ILE A 92 1.97 -4.05 2.90
N PRO A 93 1.70 -5.21 3.53
CA PRO A 93 1.85 -6.51 2.85
C PRO A 93 0.92 -6.63 1.64
N TRP A 94 -0.29 -6.07 1.74
CA TRP A 94 -1.25 -6.05 0.63
C TRP A 94 -0.73 -5.26 -0.57
N THR A 95 -0.21 -4.05 -0.35
CA THR A 95 0.40 -3.22 -1.40
C THR A 95 1.57 -3.92 -2.08
N LEU A 96 2.42 -4.60 -1.31
CA LEU A 96 3.57 -5.31 -1.86
C LEU A 96 3.16 -6.54 -2.67
N LEU A 97 2.17 -7.29 -2.19
CA LEU A 97 1.57 -8.40 -2.92
C LEU A 97 1.00 -7.92 -4.25
N ASP A 98 0.21 -6.84 -4.24
CA ASP A 98 -0.41 -6.25 -5.42
C ASP A 98 0.64 -5.82 -6.46
N PHE A 99 1.70 -5.13 -6.01
CA PHE A 99 2.81 -4.72 -6.88
C PHE A 99 3.58 -5.90 -7.49
N ILE A 100 3.82 -6.96 -6.71
CA ILE A 100 4.45 -8.18 -7.23
C ILE A 100 3.57 -8.85 -8.27
N LEU A 101 2.27 -8.96 -8.01
CA LEU A 101 1.33 -9.54 -8.96
C LEU A 101 1.29 -8.76 -10.27
N ASP A 102 1.36 -7.42 -10.23
CA ASP A 102 1.49 -6.61 -11.45
C ASP A 102 2.76 -6.88 -12.23
N ALA A 103 3.89 -6.89 -11.54
CA ALA A 103 5.19 -7.14 -12.17
C ALA A 103 5.25 -8.54 -12.79
N LEU A 104 4.71 -9.54 -12.09
CA LEU A 104 4.62 -10.91 -12.59
C LEU A 104 3.67 -11.03 -13.77
N PHE A 105 2.52 -10.35 -13.73
CA PHE A 105 1.58 -10.30 -14.86
C PHE A 105 2.25 -9.74 -16.12
N VAL A 106 2.91 -8.58 -16.02
CA VAL A 106 3.63 -7.98 -17.15
C VAL A 106 4.74 -8.90 -17.66
N LYS A 107 5.50 -9.52 -16.76
CA LYS A 107 6.64 -10.38 -17.12
C LYS A 107 6.20 -11.67 -17.81
N ASN A 108 5.21 -12.36 -17.24
CA ASN A 108 4.91 -13.74 -17.59
C ASN A 108 3.74 -13.84 -18.58
N GLN A 109 2.75 -12.95 -18.49
CA GLN A 109 1.53 -12.98 -19.30
C GLN A 109 1.44 -11.82 -20.29
N GLY A 110 2.31 -10.81 -20.16
CA GLY A 110 2.29 -9.64 -21.02
C GLY A 110 2.48 -9.94 -22.51
N LYS A 111 3.07 -11.09 -22.86
CA LYS A 111 3.30 -11.50 -24.26
C LYS A 111 2.12 -12.29 -24.86
N ASP A 112 1.22 -12.79 -24.03
CA ASP A 112 0.08 -13.62 -24.46
C ASP A 112 -0.93 -12.77 -25.25
N VAL A 113 -1.08 -11.49 -24.86
CA VAL A 113 -1.89 -10.50 -25.55
C VAL A 113 -1.02 -9.28 -25.90
N PRO A 114 -0.38 -9.25 -27.08
CA PRO A 114 0.60 -8.22 -27.43
C PRO A 114 0.08 -6.78 -27.35
N SER A 115 -1.22 -6.57 -27.63
CA SER A 115 -1.88 -5.26 -27.54
C SER A 115 -1.93 -4.70 -26.11
N LEU A 116 -1.90 -5.56 -25.08
CA LEU A 116 -1.94 -5.18 -23.67
C LEU A 116 -0.55 -5.03 -23.03
N TYR A 117 0.51 -5.51 -23.68
CA TYR A 117 1.86 -5.50 -23.12
C TYR A 117 2.34 -4.08 -22.77
N VAL A 118 2.34 -3.19 -23.76
CA VAL A 118 2.81 -1.80 -23.62
C VAL A 118 1.94 -1.02 -22.63
N PRO A 119 0.60 -1.05 -22.71
CA PRO A 119 -0.26 -0.45 -21.68
C PRO A 119 0.06 -0.95 -20.26
N SER A 120 0.28 -2.26 -20.09
CA SER A 120 0.56 -2.83 -18.77
C SER A 120 1.87 -2.32 -18.17
N ILE A 121 2.92 -2.12 -18.98
CA ILE A 121 4.17 -1.49 -18.51
C ILE A 121 3.94 -0.03 -18.12
N ILE A 122 3.22 0.73 -18.95
CA ILE A 122 2.96 2.15 -18.70
C ILE A 122 2.19 2.33 -17.38
N PHE A 123 1.14 1.54 -17.17
CA PHE A 123 0.32 1.60 -15.95
C PHE A 123 0.92 0.88 -14.73
N LEU A 124 2.03 0.17 -14.90
CA LEU A 124 2.87 -0.31 -13.79
C LEU A 124 3.88 0.75 -13.36
N ILE A 125 4.65 1.31 -14.30
CA ILE A 125 5.80 2.18 -13.99
C ILE A 125 5.39 3.64 -13.82
N GLY A 126 4.48 4.14 -14.67
CA GLY A 126 4.04 5.54 -14.67
C GLY A 126 3.49 5.98 -13.31
N PRO A 127 2.48 5.29 -12.77
CA PRO A 127 1.93 5.61 -11.45
C PRO A 127 2.95 5.54 -10.32
N VAL A 128 3.88 4.58 -10.36
CA VAL A 128 4.94 4.47 -9.34
C VAL A 128 5.80 5.72 -9.30
N ILE A 129 6.23 6.22 -10.45
CA ILE A 129 7.03 7.44 -10.55
C ILE A 129 6.23 8.63 -10.01
N VAL A 130 4.99 8.80 -10.48
CA VAL A 130 4.12 9.91 -10.05
C VAL A 130 3.91 9.90 -8.53
N ASN A 131 3.63 8.73 -7.96
CA ASN A 131 3.39 8.57 -6.53
C ASN A 131 4.64 8.84 -5.68
N ILE A 132 5.82 8.38 -6.12
CA ILE A 132 7.09 8.69 -5.43
C ILE A 132 7.39 10.18 -5.47
N VAL A 133 7.20 10.83 -6.63
CA VAL A 133 7.40 12.28 -6.75
C VAL A 133 6.44 13.03 -5.84
N LEU A 134 5.16 12.66 -5.85
CA LEU A 134 4.15 13.29 -5.00
C LEU A 134 4.43 13.09 -3.50
N SER A 135 4.83 11.89 -3.08
CA SER A 135 5.15 11.59 -1.68
C SER A 135 6.35 12.39 -1.19
N LEU A 136 7.42 12.49 -2.01
CA LEU A 136 8.58 13.32 -1.70
C LEU A 136 8.22 14.80 -1.66
N MET A 137 7.40 15.30 -2.60
CA MET A 137 6.92 16.69 -2.59
C MET A 137 6.17 17.02 -1.30
N ILE A 138 5.26 16.14 -0.84
CA ILE A 138 4.52 16.34 0.41
C ILE A 138 5.47 16.41 1.61
N ILE A 139 6.41 15.47 1.74
CA ILE A 139 7.37 15.46 2.85
C ILE A 139 8.27 16.71 2.84
N ILE A 140 8.77 17.10 1.66
CA ILE A 140 9.65 18.27 1.52
C ILE A 140 8.88 19.56 1.80
N ASN A 141 7.65 19.68 1.31
CA ASN A 141 6.80 20.85 1.56
C ASN A 141 6.46 20.96 3.04
N GLU A 142 6.13 19.85 3.71
CA GLU A 142 5.88 19.84 5.15
C GLU A 142 7.13 20.29 5.94
N LYS A 143 8.32 19.84 5.54
CA LYS A 143 9.58 20.31 6.12
C LYS A 143 9.82 21.81 5.90
N LYS A 144 9.42 22.35 4.75
CA LYS A 144 9.59 23.78 4.39
C LYS A 144 8.58 24.69 5.08
N LYS A 145 7.40 24.21 5.48
CA LYS A 145 6.36 24.98 6.20
C LYS A 145 6.81 25.54 7.55
N GLY A 146 8.01 25.19 8.03
CA GLY A 146 8.62 25.81 9.21
C GLY A 146 8.18 25.22 10.54
N SER A 147 7.37 24.15 10.56
CA SER A 147 7.02 23.48 11.81
C SER A 147 8.27 22.84 12.43
N THR A 148 8.64 23.32 13.62
CA THR A 148 9.81 22.82 14.35
C THR A 148 9.65 21.35 14.72
N GLU A 149 8.42 20.91 14.96
CA GLU A 149 8.07 19.53 15.32
C GLU A 149 8.29 18.53 14.19
N PHE A 150 7.77 18.80 12.99
CA PHE A 150 7.95 17.90 11.85
C PHE A 150 9.41 17.83 11.44
N ARG A 151 10.10 18.97 11.43
CA ARG A 151 11.52 19.02 11.11
C ARG A 151 12.34 18.18 12.08
N ARG A 152 12.05 18.26 13.38
CA ARG A 152 12.73 17.44 14.41
C ARG A 152 12.43 15.96 14.22
N TRP A 153 11.16 15.60 14.03
CA TRP A 153 10.77 14.22 13.74
C TRP A 153 11.46 13.69 12.48
N PHE A 154 11.56 14.49 11.43
CA PHE A 154 12.19 14.13 10.16
C PHE A 154 13.70 13.93 10.32
N TYR A 155 14.39 14.75 11.11
CA TYR A 155 15.82 14.52 11.40
C TYR A 155 16.05 13.15 12.06
N ASP A 156 15.21 12.80 13.04
CA ASP A 156 15.32 11.53 13.77
C ASP A 156 14.88 10.31 12.93
N ASN A 157 14.05 10.51 11.90
CA ASN A 157 13.39 9.43 11.15
C ASN A 157 13.52 9.53 9.61
N SER A 158 14.48 10.32 9.10
CA SER A 158 14.61 10.64 7.66
C SER A 158 14.66 9.40 6.76
N SER A 159 15.44 8.39 7.14
CA SER A 159 15.52 7.12 6.40
C SER A 159 14.15 6.42 6.33
N PHE A 160 13.38 6.46 7.42
CA PHE A 160 12.04 5.87 7.43
C PHE A 160 11.04 6.66 6.58
N ALA A 161 11.11 7.99 6.62
CA ALA A 161 10.32 8.84 5.74
C ALA A 161 10.62 8.57 4.26
N ALA A 162 11.89 8.39 3.90
CA ALA A 162 12.30 8.03 2.55
C ALA A 162 11.80 6.63 2.14
N THR A 163 11.89 5.63 3.02
CA THR A 163 11.33 4.29 2.76
C THR A 163 9.82 4.35 2.54
N ALA A 164 9.09 5.10 3.38
CA ALA A 164 7.65 5.29 3.20
C ALA A 164 7.32 6.01 1.88
N ALA A 165 8.13 6.99 1.47
CA ALA A 165 7.97 7.68 0.19
C ALA A 165 8.15 6.74 -1.02
N VAL A 166 9.15 5.86 -0.98
CA VAL A 166 9.37 4.83 -2.01
C VAL A 166 8.23 3.81 -2.02
N LEU A 167 7.81 3.34 -0.84
CA LEU A 167 6.70 2.40 -0.70
C LEU A 167 5.37 3.03 -1.18
N ALA A 168 5.20 4.34 -0.98
CA ALA A 168 4.09 5.11 -1.51
C ALA A 168 4.02 5.09 -3.03
N GLY A 169 5.14 4.81 -3.71
CA GLY A 169 5.17 4.52 -5.14
C GLY A 169 4.16 3.45 -5.55
N ALA A 170 4.16 2.31 -4.84
CA ALA A 170 3.24 1.22 -5.11
C ALA A 170 1.79 1.54 -4.72
N ASP A 171 1.60 2.26 -3.60
CA ASP A 171 0.29 2.75 -3.20
C ASP A 171 0.44 3.94 -2.24
N MET A 172 -0.13 5.09 -2.63
CA MET A 172 -0.01 6.34 -1.88
C MET A 172 -0.58 6.26 -0.45
N SER A 173 -1.49 5.32 -0.18
CA SER A 173 -2.04 5.09 1.16
C SER A 173 -0.99 4.62 2.17
N THR A 174 0.13 4.04 1.72
CA THR A 174 1.22 3.61 2.60
C THR A 174 1.91 4.78 3.30
N LEU A 175 1.82 6.01 2.75
CA LEU A 175 2.35 7.20 3.40
C LEU A 175 1.63 7.52 4.73
N LYS A 176 0.39 7.02 4.90
CA LYS A 176 -0.36 7.06 6.16
C LYS A 176 0.39 6.38 7.31
N LEU A 177 1.32 5.47 7.01
CA LEU A 177 2.19 4.82 8.00
C LEU A 177 2.94 5.85 8.86
N LEU A 178 3.37 6.97 8.25
CA LEU A 178 4.15 7.99 8.93
C LEU A 178 3.38 8.68 10.06
N TYR A 179 2.06 8.77 9.98
CA TYR A 179 1.20 9.44 10.97
C TYR A 179 0.08 8.54 11.52
N SER A 180 0.24 7.23 11.41
CA SER A 180 -0.78 6.25 11.81
C SER A 180 -0.91 6.06 13.32
N GLU A 181 0.06 6.53 14.11
CA GLU A 181 0.16 6.38 15.56
C GLU A 181 0.18 4.93 16.06
N ILE A 182 0.50 3.97 15.19
CA ILE A 182 0.55 2.55 15.55
C ILE A 182 1.60 2.30 16.63
N PHE A 183 1.29 1.36 17.53
CA PHE A 183 2.13 1.00 18.68
C PHE A 183 2.53 2.15 19.63
N ARG A 184 1.93 3.35 19.51
CA ARG A 184 2.34 4.57 20.23
C ARG A 184 3.81 4.95 20.04
N MET A 185 4.45 4.50 18.95
CA MET A 185 5.85 4.80 18.70
C MET A 185 5.98 6.15 18.01
N LYS A 186 6.95 6.98 18.46
CA LYS A 186 7.25 8.29 17.84
C LYS A 186 7.52 8.20 16.34
N LYS A 187 8.10 7.07 15.89
CA LYS A 187 8.39 6.80 14.48
C LYS A 187 7.15 6.78 13.57
N PHE A 188 5.99 6.38 14.07
CA PHE A 188 4.72 6.35 13.32
C PHE A 188 3.80 7.54 13.67
N ASN A 189 4.34 8.54 14.36
CA ASN A 189 3.60 9.72 14.80
C ASN A 189 4.28 11.00 14.27
N ALA A 190 4.44 11.08 12.95
CA ALA A 190 4.91 12.28 12.28
C ALA A 190 3.86 13.40 12.43
N PRO A 191 4.24 14.59 12.89
CA PRO A 191 3.32 15.70 13.10
C PRO A 191 3.04 16.42 11.77
N PHE A 192 2.34 15.75 10.86
CA PHE A 192 1.87 16.37 9.62
C PHE A 192 0.74 17.36 9.89
N SER A 193 0.82 18.52 9.22
CA SER A 193 -0.26 19.49 9.10
C SER A 193 -1.52 18.87 8.48
N ASP A 194 -2.68 19.44 8.81
CA ASP A 194 -3.96 19.02 8.24
C ASP A 194 -3.96 19.15 6.70
N ASP A 195 -3.35 20.22 6.17
CA ASP A 195 -3.17 20.38 4.72
C ASP A 195 -2.40 19.22 4.09
N SER A 196 -1.30 18.79 4.70
CA SER A 196 -0.48 17.70 4.15
C SER A 196 -1.20 16.37 4.27
N LYS A 197 -1.94 16.12 5.36
CA LYS A 197 -2.83 14.96 5.44
C LYS A 197 -3.87 14.99 4.31
N THR A 198 -4.48 16.14 4.03
CA THR A 198 -5.40 16.32 2.91
C THR A 198 -4.73 16.09 1.55
N MET A 199 -3.49 16.57 1.34
CA MET A 199 -2.72 16.26 0.13
C MET A 199 -2.44 14.76 -0.01
N ILE A 200 -2.16 14.05 1.08
CA ILE A 200 -1.98 12.59 1.07
C ILE A 200 -3.28 11.90 0.65
N LEU A 201 -4.43 12.37 1.14
CA LEU A 201 -5.74 11.84 0.74
C LEU A 201 -6.01 12.06 -0.76
N TRP A 202 -5.78 13.26 -1.27
CA TRP A 202 -5.88 13.53 -2.71
C TRP A 202 -4.88 12.72 -3.53
N GLY A 203 -3.66 12.53 -3.03
CA GLY A 203 -2.70 11.62 -3.64
C GLY A 203 -3.21 10.18 -3.72
N CYS A 204 -3.90 9.69 -2.69
CA CYS A 204 -4.56 8.39 -2.75
C CYS A 204 -5.62 8.35 -3.86
N VAL A 205 -6.43 9.40 -4.01
CA VAL A 205 -7.45 9.48 -5.07
C VAL A 205 -6.79 9.40 -6.45
N ILE A 206 -5.78 10.25 -6.69
CA ILE A 206 -5.03 10.30 -7.95
C ILE A 206 -4.42 8.93 -8.24
N SER A 207 -3.73 8.33 -7.26
CA SER A 207 -3.10 7.00 -7.39
C SER A 207 -4.09 5.94 -7.88
N SER A 208 -5.32 5.88 -7.36
CA SER A 208 -6.28 4.89 -7.87
C SER A 208 -6.78 5.18 -9.27
N ILE A 209 -6.94 6.45 -9.63
CA ILE A 209 -7.38 6.81 -10.98
C ILE A 209 -6.32 6.44 -12.01
N ILE A 210 -5.04 6.66 -11.70
CA ILE A 210 -3.96 6.43 -12.66
C ILE A 210 -3.37 5.00 -12.61
N ALA A 211 -3.51 4.29 -11.50
CA ALA A 211 -2.99 2.92 -11.33
C ALA A 211 -4.12 1.89 -11.31
N ASP A 212 -4.95 1.93 -10.27
CA ASP A 212 -5.87 0.83 -9.96
C ASP A 212 -6.96 0.67 -11.03
N ILE A 213 -7.56 1.75 -11.52
CA ILE A 213 -8.61 1.69 -12.55
C ILE A 213 -8.04 1.17 -13.88
N PRO A 214 -6.94 1.72 -14.44
CA PRO A 214 -6.34 1.17 -15.66
C PRO A 214 -5.90 -0.29 -15.52
N GLN A 215 -5.29 -0.66 -14.39
CA GLN A 215 -4.92 -2.06 -14.13
C GLN A 215 -6.15 -2.97 -14.10
N PHE A 216 -7.25 -2.54 -13.48
CA PHE A 216 -8.49 -3.31 -13.47
C PHE A 216 -9.05 -3.51 -14.88
N VAL A 217 -9.06 -2.44 -15.69
CA VAL A 217 -9.49 -2.52 -17.10
C VAL A 217 -8.60 -3.48 -17.88
N ILE A 218 -7.28 -3.41 -17.73
CA ILE A 218 -6.33 -4.33 -18.37
C ILE A 218 -6.65 -5.78 -17.98
N GLN A 219 -6.92 -6.07 -16.71
CA GLN A 219 -7.24 -7.44 -16.28
C GLN A 219 -8.56 -7.96 -16.87
N ILE A 220 -9.58 -7.10 -16.99
CA ILE A 220 -10.84 -7.46 -17.66
C ILE A 220 -10.59 -7.75 -19.15
N LEU A 221 -9.83 -6.89 -19.84
CA LEU A 221 -9.51 -7.07 -21.26
C LEU A 221 -8.69 -8.35 -21.46
N TYR A 222 -7.66 -8.57 -20.66
CA TYR A 222 -6.84 -9.77 -20.71
C TYR A 222 -7.69 -11.04 -20.53
N LYS A 223 -8.61 -11.05 -19.56
CA LYS A 223 -9.53 -12.18 -19.36
C LYS A 223 -10.47 -12.43 -20.56
N ARG A 224 -10.82 -11.39 -21.33
CA ARG A 224 -11.67 -11.53 -22.53
C ARG A 224 -10.91 -12.07 -23.73
N GLU A 225 -9.66 -11.65 -23.89
CA GLU A 225 -8.83 -11.98 -25.05
C GLU A 225 -8.16 -13.36 -24.94
N VAL A 226 -7.91 -13.84 -23.71
CA VAL A 226 -7.36 -15.19 -23.51
C VAL A 226 -8.47 -16.23 -23.62
N GLU A 227 -8.50 -16.95 -24.73
CA GLU A 227 -9.31 -18.14 -24.93
C GLU A 227 -8.62 -19.35 -24.27
N GLY A 228 -9.18 -19.88 -23.17
CA GLY A 228 -8.68 -21.10 -22.51
C GLY A 228 -8.42 -20.97 -21.01
N ASP A 229 -7.42 -21.71 -20.51
CA ASP A 229 -7.11 -21.81 -19.08
C ASP A 229 -6.49 -20.51 -18.54
N TYR A 230 -7.20 -19.89 -17.61
CA TYR A 230 -6.78 -18.68 -16.94
C TYR A 230 -5.74 -18.99 -15.86
N THR A 231 -4.49 -18.62 -16.10
CA THR A 231 -3.37 -18.91 -15.19
C THR A 231 -3.55 -18.22 -13.82
N LEU A 232 -2.92 -18.78 -12.78
CA LEU A 232 -3.10 -18.33 -11.40
C LEU A 232 -2.77 -16.84 -11.20
N ILE A 233 -1.72 -16.33 -11.86
CA ILE A 233 -1.25 -14.95 -11.65
C ILE A 233 -2.31 -13.91 -12.08
N PRO A 234 -2.81 -13.91 -13.34
CA PRO A 234 -3.95 -13.08 -13.74
C PRO A 234 -5.17 -13.26 -12.84
N PHE A 235 -5.46 -14.50 -12.40
CA PHE A 235 -6.57 -14.78 -11.48
C PHE A 235 -6.43 -14.08 -10.13
N LEU A 236 -5.29 -14.25 -9.47
CA LEU A 236 -5.00 -13.60 -8.20
C LEU A 236 -4.95 -12.07 -8.35
N LYS A 237 -4.44 -11.56 -9.48
CA LYS A 237 -4.42 -10.12 -9.73
C LYS A 237 -5.84 -9.58 -9.89
N LEU A 238 -6.70 -10.25 -10.66
CA LEU A 238 -8.09 -9.85 -10.86
C LEU A 238 -8.88 -9.85 -9.53
N ILE A 239 -8.68 -10.85 -8.67
CA ILE A 239 -9.29 -10.87 -7.33
C ILE A 239 -8.77 -9.70 -6.49
N THR A 240 -7.45 -9.53 -6.42
CA THR A 240 -6.81 -8.48 -5.61
C THR A 240 -7.34 -7.10 -5.99
N ILE A 241 -7.37 -6.77 -7.28
CA ILE A 241 -7.84 -5.45 -7.74
C ILE A 241 -9.35 -5.26 -7.55
N SER A 242 -10.15 -6.33 -7.68
CA SER A 242 -11.60 -6.31 -7.45
C SER A 242 -11.95 -6.04 -5.98
N VAL A 243 -11.07 -6.40 -5.05
CA VAL A 243 -11.21 -6.11 -3.61
C VAL A 243 -10.60 -4.76 -3.25
N LYS A 244 -9.41 -4.44 -3.79
CA LYS A 244 -8.68 -3.19 -3.50
C LYS A 244 -9.46 -1.95 -3.89
N LEU A 245 -10.04 -1.93 -5.09
CA LEU A 245 -10.75 -0.76 -5.61
C LEU A 245 -11.96 -0.35 -4.73
N PRO A 246 -12.90 -1.26 -4.38
CA PRO A 246 -14.01 -0.90 -3.49
C PRO A 246 -13.55 -0.43 -2.12
N ILE A 247 -12.56 -1.09 -1.50
CA ILE A 247 -12.03 -0.68 -0.18
C ILE A 247 -11.45 0.74 -0.28
N ALA A 248 -10.71 1.03 -1.35
CA ALA A 248 -10.14 2.34 -1.57
C ALA A 248 -11.22 3.42 -1.78
N ILE A 249 -12.28 3.11 -2.54
CA ILE A 249 -13.43 4.01 -2.74
C ILE A 249 -14.17 4.26 -1.42
N ILE A 250 -14.54 3.20 -0.70
CA ILE A 250 -15.25 3.31 0.59
C ILE A 250 -14.43 4.12 1.60
N GLY A 251 -13.13 3.83 1.71
CA GLY A 251 -12.22 4.54 2.61
C GLY A 251 -12.16 6.04 2.31
N ARG A 252 -12.09 6.42 1.04
CA ARG A 252 -12.07 7.83 0.60
C ARG A 252 -13.40 8.53 0.86
N VAL A 253 -14.52 7.88 0.56
CA VAL A 253 -15.86 8.42 0.84
C VAL A 253 -16.02 8.66 2.33
N PHE A 254 -15.61 7.71 3.18
CA PHE A 254 -15.69 7.84 4.62
C PHE A 254 -14.83 9.00 5.15
N GLU A 255 -13.60 9.14 4.66
CA GLU A 255 -12.70 10.25 5.04
C GLU A 255 -13.26 11.61 4.59
N ALA A 256 -13.82 11.71 3.38
CA ALA A 256 -14.46 12.94 2.89
C ALA A 256 -15.70 13.34 3.72
N LEU A 257 -16.51 12.36 4.12
CA LEU A 257 -17.68 12.60 4.99
C LEU A 257 -17.30 12.99 6.42
N LYS A 258 -16.15 12.51 6.91
CA LYS A 258 -15.62 12.90 8.23
C LYS A 258 -15.15 14.36 8.22
N ASP A 259 -14.54 14.81 7.13
CA ASP A 259 -14.04 16.19 7.02
C ASP A 259 -15.19 17.22 6.99
N ARG A 260 -16.30 16.90 6.31
CA ARG A 260 -17.52 17.74 6.31
C ARG A 260 -18.22 17.85 7.66
N ARG A 261 -17.88 17.01 8.64
CA ARG A 261 -18.46 17.01 9.98
C ARG A 261 -17.66 17.79 11.01
N LYS A 262 -16.49 18.35 10.67
CA LYS A 262 -15.78 19.27 11.58
C LYS A 262 -16.59 20.58 11.68
N PRO A 263 -17.12 20.95 12.86
CA PRO A 263 -17.81 22.24 13.02
C PRO A 263 -16.83 23.37 12.74
N ASP A 264 -17.30 24.37 12.01
CA ASP A 264 -16.54 25.51 11.52
C ASP A 264 -16.05 26.38 12.69
N LYS A 265 -14.88 26.03 13.25
CA LYS A 265 -14.21 26.81 14.30
C LYS A 265 -13.71 28.16 13.80
N ARG A 266 -13.84 28.49 12.51
CA ARG A 266 -13.36 29.76 11.94
C ARG A 266 -14.33 30.94 12.14
N ARG A 267 -15.53 30.73 12.69
CA ARG A 267 -16.50 31.82 12.91
C ARG A 267 -16.51 32.47 14.30
N ASN A 268 -15.77 31.95 15.28
CA ASN A 268 -15.82 32.48 16.66
C ASN A 268 -14.66 33.39 17.06
N ASN A 269 -13.60 33.53 16.24
CA ASN A 269 -12.45 34.37 16.62
C ASN A 269 -12.55 35.84 16.17
N ASP A 270 -13.54 36.20 15.35
CA ASP A 270 -13.67 37.59 14.85
C ASP A 270 -14.59 38.47 15.71
N ASN A 271 -15.31 37.90 16.69
CA ASN A 271 -16.27 38.65 17.51
C ASN A 271 -15.76 39.08 18.90
N ASP A 272 -14.62 38.56 19.37
CA ASP A 272 -14.13 38.86 20.73
C ASP A 272 -13.14 40.05 20.79
N ASN A 273 -12.76 40.65 19.67
CA ASN A 273 -11.75 41.73 19.64
C ASN A 273 -12.32 43.15 19.61
N ASN A 274 -13.62 43.35 19.84
CA ASN A 274 -14.25 44.66 19.62
C ASN A 274 -14.88 45.33 20.86
N ASN A 275 -14.58 44.89 22.10
CA ASN A 275 -15.27 45.44 23.28
C ASN A 275 -14.40 46.01 24.42
N ASP A 276 -13.08 46.13 24.26
CA ASP A 276 -12.20 46.64 25.34
C ASP A 276 -11.55 47.99 25.00
N ASN A 277 -12.33 48.96 24.51
CA ASN A 277 -11.88 50.36 24.48
C ASN A 277 -13.09 51.30 24.56
N ASN A 278 -13.60 51.55 25.76
CA ASN A 278 -14.20 52.83 26.16
C ASN A 278 -14.49 52.82 27.66
N ASN A 279 -13.48 53.23 28.43
CA ASN A 279 -13.68 53.86 29.74
C ASN A 279 -12.35 54.51 30.12
N ASN A 280 -12.20 55.79 29.79
CA ASN A 280 -11.27 56.72 30.42
C ASN A 280 -11.63 58.15 29.96
N ASP A 281 -12.60 58.77 30.63
CA ASP A 281 -12.74 60.23 30.75
C ASP A 281 -13.11 60.48 32.22
N VAL A 282 -12.11 60.56 33.10
CA VAL A 282 -11.50 61.80 33.63
C VAL A 282 -12.46 62.58 34.54
N GLU A 283 -12.27 62.32 35.83
CA GLU A 283 -12.61 63.20 36.94
C GLU A 283 -11.62 64.39 36.97
N LYS A 284 -12.09 65.58 36.58
CA LYS A 284 -11.88 66.90 37.24
C LYS A 284 -12.35 68.06 36.37
#